data_AF-A0A4T9TDB0-F1
#
_entry.id   AF-A0A4T9TDB0-F1
#
_cell.length_a   1.000
_cell.length_b   1.000
_cell.length_c   1.000
_cell.angle_alpha   90.00
_cell.angle_beta   90.00
_cell.angle_gamma   90.00
#
_symmetry.space_group_name_H-M   'P 1'
#
loop_
_entity.id
_entity.type
_entity.pdbx_description
1 polymer ?
#
loop_
_entity_poly.entity_id
_entity_poly.type
_entity_poly.pdbx_seq_one_letter_code
_entity_poly.pdbx_strand_id
1 'polypeptide(L)'
;MSPSTAPSQPLNEESLEAPFDFSFVNTTARIAIYDDLRSAPRVVEIPPAETGLFIENLASTIYNQARTSGGSIPYTVIREVSENFIHARFQEIIVSIMDNGNTIRFADQGPGIASKDKAQLPGFSSAVEPMKHYIRGVGSGLPIVKDYLDVSHGSITIEDNLNCGSVITISLEKELSPVVAAPAGAPSSLAAAPQPPSPAIPSAGGKVAYQTPPMEQPAEAMPVNPAAPYPAAAAPANQPVPYYGAAYPQQNIYGQPAAYPAPAAYPYSAAPTHQRALGHTVIPHLSENARTVLRLLNNEGGPLRITDITEWTGIAPSSTYKILSQLEDQGLIARDLVNTKLRTLTDIGYQVAQALHD
;
A
#
# COMPACT_ATOMS: atom_id res chain seq x y z
N MET A 1 -60.56 -47.36 -12.12
CA MET A 1 -60.52 -46.67 -13.43
C MET A 1 -61.15 -45.30 -13.25
N SER A 2 -60.54 -44.15 -13.43
CA SER A 2 -59.17 -43.62 -13.32
C SER A 2 -59.40 -42.10 -13.25
N PRO A 3 -58.80 -41.34 -12.32
CA PRO A 3 -58.94 -39.89 -12.30
C PRO A 3 -58.07 -39.26 -13.41
N SER A 4 -58.59 -38.20 -14.01
CA SER A 4 -57.97 -37.44 -15.09
C SER A 4 -56.69 -36.75 -14.61
N THR A 5 -55.56 -37.17 -15.17
CA THR A 5 -54.22 -36.61 -14.95
C THR A 5 -54.14 -35.25 -15.63
N ALA A 6 -54.02 -34.18 -14.84
CA ALA A 6 -53.59 -32.87 -15.34
C ALA A 6 -52.16 -32.96 -15.90
N PRO A 7 -51.82 -32.27 -17.00
CA PRO A 7 -50.48 -32.34 -17.56
C PRO A 7 -49.50 -31.66 -16.63
N SER A 8 -48.57 -32.44 -16.10
CA SER A 8 -47.38 -31.99 -15.39
C SER A 8 -46.58 -31.07 -16.31
N GLN A 9 -46.61 -29.76 -16.06
CA GLN A 9 -45.60 -28.85 -16.60
C GLN A 9 -44.25 -29.26 -16.01
N PRO A 10 -43.20 -29.48 -16.83
CA PRO A 10 -41.88 -29.67 -16.28
C PRO A 10 -41.42 -28.35 -15.66
N LEU A 11 -41.30 -28.34 -14.33
CA LEU A 11 -40.49 -27.38 -13.59
C LEU A 11 -39.03 -27.61 -13.98
N ASN A 12 -38.60 -27.00 -15.08
CA ASN A 12 -37.18 -26.92 -15.43
C ASN A 12 -36.95 -25.66 -16.25
N GLU A 13 -37.19 -24.51 -15.63
CA GLU A 13 -36.44 -23.31 -15.98
C GLU A 13 -35.30 -23.23 -14.98
N GLU A 14 -34.17 -23.85 -15.35
CA GLU A 14 -32.87 -23.37 -14.89
C GLU A 14 -32.91 -21.86 -15.01
N SER A 15 -32.89 -21.17 -13.87
CA SER A 15 -32.66 -19.75 -13.83
C SER A 15 -31.26 -19.57 -14.40
N LEU A 16 -31.16 -19.38 -15.71
CA LEU A 16 -29.95 -18.91 -16.37
C LEU A 16 -29.72 -17.50 -15.83
N GLU A 17 -29.19 -17.41 -14.60
CA GLU A 17 -28.64 -16.19 -14.06
C GLU A 17 -27.74 -15.64 -15.16
N ALA A 18 -28.06 -14.41 -15.61
CA ALA A 18 -27.21 -13.73 -16.55
C ALA A 18 -25.76 -13.80 -16.03
N PRO A 19 -24.78 -14.11 -16.90
CA PRO A 19 -23.41 -14.26 -16.47
C PRO A 19 -22.98 -13.00 -15.70
N PHE A 20 -22.45 -13.20 -14.49
CA PHE A 20 -22.04 -12.09 -13.63
C PHE A 20 -20.95 -11.27 -14.33
N ASP A 21 -21.15 -9.95 -14.37
CA ASP A 21 -20.17 -9.03 -14.95
C ASP A 21 -19.05 -8.72 -13.95
N PHE A 22 -17.84 -9.16 -14.28
CA PHE A 22 -16.63 -8.93 -13.49
C PHE A 22 -15.86 -7.68 -13.92
N SER A 23 -16.38 -6.84 -14.81
CA SER A 23 -15.67 -5.63 -15.27
C SER A 23 -15.57 -4.54 -14.19
N PHE A 24 -16.57 -4.47 -13.31
CA PHE A 24 -16.67 -3.39 -12.34
C PHE A 24 -17.18 -3.90 -10.99
N VAL A 25 -16.55 -3.44 -9.90
CA VAL A 25 -16.96 -3.71 -8.53
C VAL A 25 -17.83 -2.56 -8.04
N ASN A 26 -19.11 -2.86 -7.80
CA ASN A 26 -20.10 -1.86 -7.38
C ASN A 26 -20.19 -1.68 -5.85
N THR A 27 -19.51 -2.54 -5.09
CA THR A 27 -19.52 -2.52 -3.63
C THR A 27 -18.37 -1.68 -3.09
N THR A 28 -18.52 -1.23 -1.84
CA THR A 28 -17.45 -0.56 -1.08
C THR A 28 -16.83 -1.58 -0.14
N ALA A 29 -15.51 -1.73 -0.15
CA ALA A 29 -14.81 -2.52 0.86
C ALA A 29 -14.45 -1.67 2.07
N ARG A 30 -14.44 -2.27 3.26
CA ARG A 30 -14.08 -1.58 4.51
C ARG A 30 -12.88 -2.24 5.16
N ILE A 31 -11.87 -1.45 5.50
CA ILE A 31 -10.66 -1.87 6.19
C ILE A 31 -10.70 -1.29 7.60
N ALA A 32 -10.91 -2.14 8.59
CA ALA A 32 -10.89 -1.81 10.01
C ALA A 32 -9.49 -2.03 10.58
N ILE A 33 -8.87 -0.98 11.13
CA ILE A 33 -7.53 -1.00 11.72
C ILE A 33 -7.69 -0.91 13.24
N TYR A 34 -7.19 -1.93 13.95
CA TYR A 34 -7.26 -2.04 15.39
C TYR A 34 -5.90 -1.74 16.00
N ASP A 35 -5.80 -0.60 16.68
CA ASP A 35 -4.65 -0.27 17.53
C ASP A 35 -4.72 -1.04 18.87
N ASP A 36 -5.94 -1.13 19.43
CA ASP A 36 -6.29 -1.93 20.61
C ASP A 36 -7.71 -2.51 20.38
N LEU A 37 -7.90 -3.79 20.68
CA LEU A 37 -9.19 -4.49 20.54
C LEU A 37 -10.29 -3.93 21.46
N ARG A 38 -9.93 -3.15 22.48
CA ARG A 38 -10.88 -2.47 23.36
C ARG A 38 -11.38 -1.13 22.84
N SER A 39 -10.71 -0.58 21.83
CA SER A 39 -11.06 0.70 21.22
C SER A 39 -11.82 0.50 19.90
N ALA A 40 -12.58 1.52 19.50
CA ALA A 40 -13.23 1.50 18.20
C ALA A 40 -12.16 1.51 17.09
N PRO A 41 -12.28 0.66 16.06
CA PRO A 41 -11.31 0.61 14.98
C PRO A 41 -11.41 1.86 14.11
N ARG A 42 -10.29 2.23 13.51
CA ARG A 42 -10.28 3.21 12.42
C ARG A 42 -10.72 2.51 11.14
N VAL A 43 -11.65 3.11 10.40
CA VAL A 43 -12.17 2.51 9.17
C VAL A 43 -11.70 3.31 7.96
N VAL A 44 -11.18 2.61 6.96
CA VAL A 44 -10.85 3.14 5.64
C VAL A 44 -11.73 2.43 4.61
N GLU A 45 -12.36 3.21 3.74
CA GLU A 45 -13.23 2.67 2.70
C GLU A 45 -12.51 2.65 1.35
N ILE A 46 -12.72 1.58 0.58
CA ILE A 46 -12.28 1.45 -0.80
C ILE A 46 -13.50 1.65 -1.69
N PRO A 47 -13.54 2.73 -2.49
CA PRO A 47 -14.71 3.03 -3.31
C PRO A 47 -14.86 2.03 -4.48
N PRO A 48 -16.07 1.91 -5.04
CA PRO A 48 -16.32 1.19 -6.28
C PRO A 48 -15.38 1.60 -7.41
N ALA A 49 -14.88 0.63 -8.17
CA ALA A 49 -13.93 0.84 -9.27
C ALA A 49 -13.94 -0.34 -10.26
N GLU A 50 -13.26 -0.18 -11.40
CA GLU A 50 -12.95 -1.31 -12.30
C GLU A 50 -12.22 -2.41 -11.53
N THR A 51 -12.54 -3.67 -11.81
CA THR A 51 -12.15 -4.79 -10.95
C THR A 51 -10.65 -4.91 -10.70
N GLY A 52 -9.82 -4.75 -11.74
CA GLY A 52 -8.37 -4.78 -11.58
C GLY A 52 -7.86 -3.65 -10.68
N LEU A 53 -8.40 -2.44 -10.84
CA LEU A 53 -8.06 -1.27 -10.03
C LEU A 53 -8.59 -1.40 -8.60
N PHE A 54 -9.77 -1.98 -8.41
CA PHE A 54 -10.36 -2.24 -7.10
C PHE A 54 -9.49 -3.20 -6.28
N ILE A 55 -9.07 -4.32 -6.88
CA ILE A 55 -8.16 -5.30 -6.25
C ILE A 55 -6.84 -4.62 -5.88
N GLU A 56 -6.28 -3.81 -6.79
CA GLU A 56 -5.04 -3.08 -6.53
C GLU A 56 -5.17 -2.10 -5.36
N ASN A 57 -6.20 -1.25 -5.39
CA ASN A 57 -6.46 -0.26 -4.34
C ASN A 57 -6.69 -0.93 -2.99
N LEU A 58 -7.43 -2.04 -2.96
CA LEU A 58 -7.67 -2.81 -1.76
C LEU A 58 -6.36 -3.39 -1.20
N ALA A 59 -5.61 -4.13 -2.00
CA ALA A 59 -4.37 -4.77 -1.58
C ALA A 59 -3.31 -3.75 -1.13
N SER A 60 -3.12 -2.68 -1.91
CA SER A 60 -2.16 -1.61 -1.59
C SER A 60 -2.56 -0.86 -0.32
N THR A 61 -3.85 -0.59 -0.09
CA THR A 61 -4.30 0.06 1.14
C THR A 61 -4.10 -0.85 2.35
N ILE A 62 -4.46 -2.12 2.26
CA ILE A 62 -4.25 -3.09 3.35
C ILE A 62 -2.76 -3.18 3.70
N TYR A 63 -1.90 -3.33 2.68
CA TYR A 63 -0.45 -3.41 2.88
C TYR A 63 0.10 -2.15 3.55
N ASN A 64 -0.23 -0.96 3.06
CA ASN A 64 0.25 0.29 3.63
C ASN A 64 -0.21 0.47 5.08
N GLN A 65 -1.46 0.12 5.39
CA GLN A 65 -1.98 0.22 6.75
C GLN A 65 -1.36 -0.81 7.70
N ALA A 66 -1.21 -2.05 7.26
CA ALA A 66 -0.52 -3.09 8.01
C ALA A 66 0.94 -2.70 8.28
N ARG A 67 1.65 -2.21 7.25
CA ARG A 67 3.05 -1.79 7.36
C ARG A 67 3.24 -0.59 8.28
N THR A 68 2.36 0.41 8.17
CA THR A 68 2.34 1.58 9.08
C THR A 68 2.09 1.15 10.53
N SER A 69 1.31 0.10 10.72
CA SER A 69 1.05 -0.49 12.05
C SER A 69 2.23 -1.30 12.59
N GLY A 70 3.28 -1.55 11.79
CA GLY A 70 4.45 -2.35 12.16
C GLY A 70 4.48 -3.77 11.60
N GLY A 71 3.56 -4.11 10.70
CA GLY A 71 3.39 -5.44 10.14
C GLY A 71 4.51 -5.83 9.17
N SER A 72 4.78 -7.13 9.07
CA SER A 72 5.78 -7.70 8.15
C SER A 72 5.20 -8.56 7.04
N ILE A 73 3.88 -8.72 6.96
CA ILE A 73 3.22 -9.51 5.92
C ILE A 73 3.52 -8.92 4.53
N PRO A 74 4.06 -9.69 3.57
CA PRO A 74 4.37 -9.20 2.24
C PRO A 74 3.13 -8.78 1.45
N TYR A 75 3.31 -7.78 0.58
CA TYR A 75 2.27 -7.36 -0.36
C TYR A 75 1.76 -8.51 -1.23
N THR A 76 2.64 -9.42 -1.67
CA THR A 76 2.25 -10.58 -2.48
C THR A 76 1.21 -11.43 -1.77
N VAL A 77 1.40 -11.74 -0.49
CA VAL A 77 0.46 -12.52 0.32
C VAL A 77 -0.89 -11.81 0.44
N ILE A 78 -0.88 -10.51 0.75
CA ILE A 78 -2.09 -9.70 0.88
C ILE A 78 -2.86 -9.66 -0.44
N ARG A 79 -2.13 -9.51 -1.56
CA ARG A 79 -2.72 -9.48 -2.89
C ARG A 79 -3.36 -10.81 -3.26
N GLU A 80 -2.68 -11.94 -3.06
CA GLU A 80 -3.24 -13.27 -3.35
C GLU A 80 -4.55 -13.51 -2.58
N VAL A 81 -4.63 -13.10 -1.31
CA VAL A 81 -5.86 -13.22 -0.53
C VAL A 81 -6.94 -12.23 -0.98
N SER A 82 -6.54 -11.02 -1.39
CA SER A 82 -7.48 -10.00 -1.92
C SER A 82 -8.09 -10.40 -3.26
N GLU A 83 -7.34 -11.06 -4.14
CA GLU A 83 -7.83 -11.57 -5.42
C GLU A 83 -8.94 -12.62 -5.22
N ASN A 84 -8.96 -13.34 -4.10
CA ASN A 84 -9.98 -14.34 -3.81
C ASN A 84 -11.40 -13.75 -3.68
N PHE A 85 -11.54 -12.45 -3.40
CA PHE A 85 -12.86 -11.79 -3.34
C PHE A 85 -13.61 -11.81 -4.66
N ILE A 86 -12.93 -12.06 -5.79
CA ILE A 86 -13.61 -12.25 -7.08
C ILE A 86 -14.55 -13.47 -7.04
N HIS A 87 -14.18 -14.53 -6.32
CA HIS A 87 -15.03 -15.72 -6.15
C HIS A 87 -16.27 -15.41 -5.31
N ALA A 88 -16.17 -14.42 -4.42
CA ALA A 88 -17.28 -13.90 -3.63
C ALA A 88 -18.14 -12.86 -4.38
N ARG A 89 -17.82 -12.57 -5.65
CA ARG A 89 -18.44 -11.48 -6.43
C ARG A 89 -18.30 -10.11 -5.71
N PHE A 90 -17.23 -9.96 -4.91
CA PHE A 90 -16.96 -8.77 -4.08
C PHE A 90 -18.10 -8.37 -3.13
N GLN A 91 -18.90 -9.32 -2.66
CA GLN A 91 -20.03 -9.05 -1.76
C GLN A 91 -19.57 -8.78 -0.32
N GLU A 92 -19.92 -7.60 0.21
CA GLU A 92 -19.71 -7.18 1.60
C GLU A 92 -18.30 -7.45 2.15
N ILE A 93 -17.29 -6.87 1.52
CA ILE A 93 -15.89 -7.06 1.90
C ILE A 93 -15.56 -6.28 3.17
N ILE A 94 -15.08 -7.00 4.18
CA ILE A 94 -14.56 -6.44 5.42
C ILE A 94 -13.16 -7.02 5.66
N VAL A 95 -12.17 -6.15 5.83
CA VAL A 95 -10.81 -6.53 6.20
C VAL A 95 -10.48 -5.95 7.56
N SER A 96 -9.96 -6.76 8.48
CA SER A 96 -9.50 -6.33 9.79
C SER A 96 -7.98 -6.45 9.89
N ILE A 97 -7.29 -5.38 10.30
CA ILE A 97 -5.85 -5.34 10.55
C ILE A 97 -5.65 -5.23 12.06
N MET A 98 -4.90 -6.17 12.63
CA MET A 98 -4.74 -6.37 14.07
C MET A 98 -3.27 -6.70 14.38
N ASP A 99 -2.92 -6.80 15.67
CA ASP A 99 -1.61 -7.25 16.15
C ASP A 99 -0.43 -6.49 15.51
N ASN A 100 -0.57 -5.16 15.46
CA ASN A 100 0.41 -4.26 14.85
C ASN A 100 0.64 -4.60 13.36
N GLY A 101 -0.41 -4.98 12.64
CA GLY A 101 -0.36 -5.34 11.22
C GLY A 101 0.18 -6.74 10.92
N ASN A 102 0.39 -7.58 11.94
CA ASN A 102 0.85 -8.96 11.76
C ASN A 102 -0.29 -9.98 11.68
N THR A 103 -1.52 -9.55 11.95
CA THR A 103 -2.71 -10.38 11.72
C THR A 103 -3.69 -9.61 10.84
N ILE A 104 -4.08 -10.22 9.72
CA ILE A 104 -5.05 -9.63 8.80
C ILE A 104 -6.16 -10.65 8.55
N ARG A 105 -7.41 -10.23 8.79
CA ARG A 105 -8.60 -11.04 8.56
C ARG A 105 -9.38 -10.50 7.37
N PHE A 106 -9.61 -11.34 6.38
CA PHE A 106 -10.36 -11.04 5.17
C PHE A 106 -11.71 -11.75 5.24
N ALA A 107 -12.80 -11.01 5.19
CA ALA A 107 -14.16 -11.56 5.26
C ALA A 107 -15.02 -11.07 4.10
N ASP A 108 -15.86 -11.96 3.59
CA ASP A 108 -16.86 -11.68 2.56
C ASP A 108 -18.22 -12.32 2.90
N GLN A 109 -19.26 -11.95 2.15
CA GLN A 109 -20.59 -12.58 2.18
C GLN A 109 -20.91 -13.32 0.86
N GLY A 110 -19.90 -13.88 0.20
CA GLY A 110 -20.05 -14.64 -1.03
C GLY A 110 -20.66 -16.04 -0.83
N PRO A 111 -20.57 -16.93 -1.84
CA PRO A 111 -21.07 -18.31 -1.74
C PRO A 111 -20.22 -19.18 -0.79
N GLY A 112 -19.05 -18.70 -0.36
CA GLY A 112 -18.10 -19.42 0.49
C GLY A 112 -17.23 -20.44 -0.26
N ILE A 113 -16.27 -21.03 0.43
CA ILE A 113 -15.34 -22.02 -0.11
C ILE A 113 -15.84 -23.45 0.18
N ALA A 114 -16.37 -24.11 -0.85
CA ALA A 114 -16.97 -25.45 -0.74
C ALA A 114 -16.02 -26.56 -0.26
N SER A 115 -14.72 -26.47 -0.55
CA SER A 115 -13.72 -27.44 -0.11
C SER A 115 -12.44 -26.72 0.30
N LYS A 116 -12.38 -26.33 1.58
CA LYS A 116 -11.27 -25.53 2.15
C LYS A 116 -9.91 -26.23 2.02
N ASP A 117 -9.88 -27.55 2.24
CA ASP A 117 -8.65 -28.33 2.12
C ASP A 117 -8.15 -28.38 0.68
N LYS A 118 -9.06 -28.50 -0.28
CA LYS A 118 -8.72 -28.52 -1.71
C LYS A 118 -8.27 -27.15 -2.22
N ALA A 119 -8.83 -26.07 -1.67
CA ALA A 119 -8.46 -24.70 -2.02
C ALA A 119 -6.99 -24.38 -1.69
N GLN A 120 -6.39 -25.10 -0.75
CA GLN A 120 -4.97 -24.98 -0.41
C GLN A 120 -4.05 -25.91 -1.23
N LEU A 121 -4.60 -26.76 -2.11
CA LEU A 121 -3.79 -27.66 -2.94
C LEU A 121 -3.30 -26.95 -4.22
N PRO A 122 -2.03 -27.15 -4.62
CA PRO A 122 -1.51 -26.60 -5.86
C PRO A 122 -2.35 -26.99 -7.08
N GLY A 123 -2.67 -26.01 -7.94
CA GLY A 123 -3.38 -26.22 -9.20
C GLY A 123 -4.89 -26.37 -9.08
N PHE A 124 -5.46 -26.35 -7.87
CA PHE A 124 -6.90 -26.30 -7.68
C PHE A 124 -7.41 -24.86 -7.84
N SER A 125 -8.32 -24.64 -8.78
CA SER A 125 -8.95 -23.33 -8.98
C SER A 125 -10.42 -23.48 -9.34
N SER A 126 -11.26 -22.64 -8.74
CA SER A 126 -12.68 -22.46 -9.12
C SER A 126 -12.87 -21.27 -10.08
N ALA A 127 -11.79 -20.68 -10.60
CA ALA A 127 -11.85 -19.51 -11.47
C ALA A 127 -12.45 -19.86 -12.84
N VAL A 128 -13.51 -19.14 -13.22
CA VAL A 128 -14.09 -19.19 -14.56
C VAL A 128 -13.37 -18.24 -15.52
N GLU A 129 -13.51 -18.45 -16.83
CA GLU A 129 -12.81 -17.67 -17.87
C GLU A 129 -12.92 -16.14 -17.70
N PRO A 130 -14.09 -15.54 -17.37
CA PRO A 130 -14.18 -14.10 -17.12
C PRO A 130 -13.30 -13.61 -15.96
N MET A 131 -13.12 -14.40 -14.90
CA MET A 131 -12.33 -14.02 -13.72
C MET A 131 -10.84 -13.90 -14.06
N LYS A 132 -10.33 -14.78 -14.95
CA LYS A 132 -8.90 -14.87 -15.30
C LYS A 132 -8.31 -13.60 -15.93
N HIS A 133 -9.17 -12.69 -16.40
CA HIS A 133 -8.74 -11.39 -16.91
C HIS A 133 -8.29 -10.43 -15.78
N TYR A 134 -8.70 -10.70 -14.54
CA TYR A 134 -8.49 -9.81 -13.39
C TYR A 134 -7.63 -10.43 -12.28
N ILE A 135 -7.49 -11.75 -12.27
CA ILE A 135 -6.66 -12.48 -11.30
C ILE A 135 -5.51 -13.18 -11.98
N ARG A 136 -4.37 -13.26 -11.31
CA ARG A 136 -3.16 -13.90 -11.84
C ARG A 136 -3.05 -15.34 -11.35
N GLY A 137 -2.26 -16.16 -12.06
CA GLY A 137 -1.80 -17.45 -11.54
C GLY A 137 -2.90 -18.33 -10.91
N VAL A 138 -3.97 -18.62 -11.65
CA VAL A 138 -5.13 -19.35 -11.11
C VAL A 138 -4.73 -20.67 -10.43
N GLY A 139 -5.14 -20.84 -9.18
CA GLY A 139 -4.91 -22.05 -8.40
C GLY A 139 -3.53 -22.16 -7.74
N SER A 140 -2.72 -21.09 -7.76
CA SER A 140 -1.48 -21.03 -6.97
C SER A 140 -1.55 -20.10 -5.76
N GLY A 141 -2.53 -19.19 -5.66
CA GLY A 141 -2.54 -18.13 -4.65
C GLY A 141 -2.48 -18.63 -3.20
N LEU A 142 -3.49 -19.39 -2.73
CA LEU A 142 -3.50 -19.93 -1.37
C LEU A 142 -2.31 -20.88 -1.07
N PRO A 143 -1.90 -21.79 -1.98
CA PRO A 143 -0.66 -22.54 -1.81
C PRO A 143 0.58 -21.67 -1.59
N ILE A 144 0.78 -20.61 -2.38
CA ILE A 144 1.92 -19.68 -2.23
C ILE A 144 1.88 -18.99 -0.87
N VAL A 145 0.69 -18.55 -0.43
CA VAL A 145 0.50 -17.92 0.87
C VAL A 145 0.85 -18.90 2.00
N LYS A 146 0.41 -20.15 1.90
CA LYS A 146 0.72 -21.19 2.86
C LYS A 146 2.22 -21.48 2.93
N ASP A 147 2.87 -21.70 1.78
CA ASP A 147 4.31 -21.95 1.71
C ASP A 147 5.12 -20.81 2.36
N TYR A 148 4.70 -19.56 2.13
CA TYR A 148 5.33 -18.40 2.76
C TYR A 148 5.17 -18.39 4.28
N LEU A 149 3.95 -18.62 4.77
CA LEU A 149 3.65 -18.60 6.20
C LEU A 149 4.31 -19.78 6.93
N ASP A 150 4.39 -20.96 6.32
CA ASP A 150 5.06 -22.13 6.87
C ASP A 150 6.56 -21.86 7.12
N VAL A 151 7.23 -21.12 6.23
CA VAL A 151 8.64 -20.72 6.38
C VAL A 151 8.81 -19.56 7.37
N SER A 152 7.81 -18.70 7.50
CA SER A 152 7.88 -17.46 8.29
C SER A 152 7.32 -17.59 9.70
N HIS A 153 7.06 -18.82 10.18
CA HIS A 153 6.37 -19.09 11.44
C HIS A 153 5.02 -18.34 11.55
N GLY A 154 4.28 -18.32 10.45
CA GLY A 154 2.93 -17.79 10.37
C GLY A 154 1.87 -18.88 10.35
N SER A 155 0.61 -18.45 10.31
CA SER A 155 -0.53 -19.34 10.10
C SER A 155 -1.54 -18.72 9.15
N ILE A 156 -2.21 -19.58 8.40
CA ILE A 156 -3.40 -19.25 7.61
C ILE A 156 -4.56 -20.12 8.09
N THR A 157 -5.70 -19.49 8.40
CA THR A 157 -6.95 -20.19 8.68
C THR A 157 -8.01 -19.79 7.66
N ILE A 158 -8.87 -20.74 7.31
CA ILE A 158 -10.00 -20.53 6.41
C ILE A 158 -11.24 -21.06 7.13
N GLU A 159 -12.21 -20.19 7.38
CA GLU A 159 -13.43 -20.48 8.13
C GLU A 159 -14.66 -20.07 7.31
N ASP A 160 -15.81 -20.65 7.62
CA ASP A 160 -17.09 -20.17 7.06
C ASP A 160 -17.53 -18.93 7.81
N ASN A 161 -18.06 -17.95 7.08
CA ASN A 161 -18.69 -16.81 7.71
C ASN A 161 -20.10 -17.20 8.19
N LEU A 162 -20.55 -16.65 9.33
CA LEU A 162 -21.73 -17.11 10.08
C LEU A 162 -23.05 -17.13 9.28
N ASN A 163 -23.17 -16.30 8.24
CA ASN A 163 -24.33 -16.26 7.35
C ASN A 163 -24.02 -17.02 6.04
N CYS A 164 -23.13 -16.46 5.23
CA CYS A 164 -22.58 -17.01 3.99
C CYS A 164 -21.23 -16.36 3.72
N GLY A 165 -20.34 -17.02 2.97
CA GLY A 165 -19.04 -16.49 2.60
C GLY A 165 -17.89 -17.16 3.34
N SER A 166 -16.72 -16.54 3.31
CA SER A 166 -15.52 -17.09 3.95
C SER A 166 -14.78 -16.04 4.75
N VAL A 167 -14.06 -16.51 5.76
CA VAL A 167 -13.15 -15.71 6.56
C VAL A 167 -11.76 -16.34 6.42
N ILE A 168 -10.83 -15.59 5.86
CA ILE A 168 -9.43 -15.99 5.73
C ILE A 168 -8.63 -15.15 6.72
N THR A 169 -7.98 -15.77 7.68
CA THR A 169 -7.08 -15.07 8.61
C THR A 169 -5.64 -15.46 8.31
N ILE A 170 -4.79 -14.47 8.10
CA ILE A 170 -3.34 -14.65 8.01
C ILE A 170 -2.68 -14.00 9.22
N SER A 171 -1.73 -14.69 9.83
CA SER A 171 -1.00 -14.23 11.00
C SER A 171 0.48 -14.55 10.86
N LEU A 172 1.35 -13.63 11.26
CA LEU A 172 2.77 -13.90 11.49
C LEU A 172 3.04 -13.87 13.00
N GLU A 173 3.66 -14.91 13.54
CA GLU A 173 4.13 -14.86 14.91
C GLU A 173 5.33 -13.92 14.97
N LYS A 174 5.20 -12.85 15.76
CA LYS A 174 6.35 -12.06 16.12
C LYS A 174 7.17 -12.92 17.07
N GLU A 175 8.40 -13.25 16.69
CA GLU A 175 9.45 -13.60 17.65
C GLU A 175 9.47 -12.47 18.68
N LEU A 176 8.80 -12.69 19.81
CA LEU A 176 9.00 -11.93 21.02
C LEU A 176 10.44 -12.24 21.38
N SER A 177 11.37 -11.43 20.88
CA SER A 177 12.76 -11.42 21.31
C SER A 177 12.70 -11.58 22.82
N PRO A 178 13.20 -12.70 23.38
CA PRO A 178 13.04 -12.95 24.79
C PRO A 178 13.60 -11.73 25.48
N VAL A 179 12.74 -11.03 26.23
CA VAL A 179 13.22 -10.10 27.23
C VAL A 179 14.18 -10.97 28.02
N VAL A 180 15.47 -10.71 27.85
CA VAL A 180 16.51 -11.40 28.60
C VAL A 180 16.16 -11.05 30.03
N ALA A 181 15.44 -11.95 30.68
CA ALA A 181 15.19 -11.89 32.09
C ALA A 181 16.60 -11.84 32.67
N ALA A 182 16.98 -10.68 33.17
CA ALA A 182 18.22 -10.52 33.92
C ALA A 182 18.26 -11.71 34.90
N PRO A 183 19.34 -12.49 34.93
CA PRO A 183 19.37 -13.73 35.68
C PRO A 183 19.17 -13.40 37.16
N ALA A 184 17.95 -13.62 37.64
CA ALA A 184 17.62 -13.62 39.05
C ALA A 184 18.12 -14.95 39.61
N GLY A 185 19.21 -14.91 40.37
CA GLY A 185 19.57 -15.98 41.29
C GLY A 185 21.00 -16.50 41.16
N ALA A 186 21.97 -15.72 41.65
CA ALA A 186 23.13 -16.29 42.32
C ALA A 186 23.01 -15.96 43.81
N PRO A 187 23.22 -16.92 44.73
CA PRO A 187 22.98 -16.74 46.15
C PRO A 187 24.13 -15.92 46.76
N SER A 188 23.82 -14.83 47.43
CA SER A 188 24.80 -14.13 48.27
C SER A 188 24.35 -14.19 49.72
N SER A 189 25.05 -15.08 50.44
CA SER A 189 25.06 -15.27 51.87
C SER A 189 25.25 -13.96 52.64
N LEU A 190 24.53 -13.86 53.75
CA LEU A 190 24.68 -12.87 54.81
C LEU A 190 26.16 -12.70 55.23
N ALA A 191 26.68 -11.50 55.05
CA ALA A 191 27.80 -10.99 55.84
C ALA A 191 27.62 -9.47 55.99
N ALA A 192 27.25 -9.06 57.20
CA ALA A 192 27.06 -7.69 57.62
C ALA A 192 28.39 -6.94 57.70
N ALA A 193 28.42 -5.70 57.20
CA ALA A 193 29.42 -4.70 57.53
C ALA A 193 28.71 -3.34 57.78
N PRO A 194 29.26 -2.48 58.65
CA PRO A 194 28.48 -1.58 59.49
C PRO A 194 28.20 -0.21 58.85
N GLN A 195 26.99 0.33 59.07
CA GLN A 195 26.68 1.74 58.80
C GLN A 195 27.22 2.66 59.92
N PRO A 196 27.77 3.84 59.60
CA PRO A 196 28.14 4.85 60.59
C PRO A 196 26.90 5.57 61.18
N PRO A 197 26.95 5.99 62.45
CA PRO A 197 25.78 6.51 63.16
C PRO A 197 25.51 7.97 62.80
N SER A 198 24.24 8.33 62.57
CA SER A 198 23.77 9.71 62.61
C SER A 198 22.96 9.93 63.90
N PRO A 199 23.17 11.05 64.62
CA PRO A 199 22.67 11.23 65.99
C PRO A 199 21.18 11.58 66.05
N ALA A 200 20.50 10.99 67.03
CA ALA A 200 19.12 11.27 67.40
C ALA A 200 19.03 12.49 68.33
N ILE A 201 18.00 13.32 68.14
CA ILE A 201 17.52 14.31 69.12
C ILE A 201 16.00 14.11 69.30
N PRO A 202 15.44 14.23 70.52
CA PRO A 202 14.18 13.63 70.91
C PRO A 202 12.95 14.50 70.60
N SER A 203 11.81 13.81 70.53
CA SER A 203 10.47 14.38 70.41
C SER A 203 9.91 14.77 71.78
N ALA A 204 9.45 16.00 71.94
CA ALA A 204 8.52 16.43 72.99
C ALA A 204 7.68 17.62 72.48
N GLY A 205 6.38 17.57 72.77
CA GLY A 205 5.35 18.31 72.06
C GLY A 205 5.24 19.81 72.34
N GLY A 206 4.46 20.48 71.50
CA GLY A 206 4.10 21.88 71.66
C GLY A 206 3.46 22.43 70.40
N LYS A 207 2.17 22.75 70.46
CA LYS A 207 1.35 23.34 69.41
C LYS A 207 1.93 24.70 68.96
N VAL A 208 2.06 24.96 67.66
CA VAL A 208 2.01 26.32 67.10
C VAL A 208 1.66 26.31 65.61
N ALA A 209 0.94 27.36 65.22
CA ALA A 209 0.24 27.57 63.97
C ALA A 209 1.16 27.81 62.76
N TYR A 210 0.68 27.44 61.56
CA TYR A 210 1.25 27.88 60.29
C TYR A 210 0.30 28.87 59.61
N GLN A 211 0.74 30.11 59.53
CA GLN A 211 0.27 31.12 58.60
C GLN A 211 0.99 30.93 57.26
N THR A 212 0.23 31.06 56.17
CA THR A 212 0.68 31.09 54.77
C THR A 212 1.51 32.34 54.46
N PRO A 213 2.67 32.22 53.80
CA PRO A 213 3.36 33.35 53.17
C PRO A 213 2.77 33.69 51.78
N PRO A 214 2.84 34.97 51.33
CA PRO A 214 2.22 35.45 50.11
C PRO A 214 3.07 35.16 48.85
N MET A 215 2.40 34.98 47.70
CA MET A 215 3.02 34.92 46.37
C MET A 215 3.37 36.32 45.87
N GLU A 216 4.61 36.52 45.40
CA GLU A 216 5.03 37.66 44.59
C GLU A 216 5.02 37.28 43.10
N GLN A 217 4.37 38.12 42.29
CA GLN A 217 4.39 38.10 40.82
C GLN A 217 5.69 38.74 40.28
N PRO A 218 6.29 38.23 39.21
CA PRO A 218 7.22 39.00 38.40
C PRO A 218 6.49 39.72 37.26
N ALA A 219 6.72 41.03 37.15
CA ALA A 219 6.19 41.92 36.13
C ALA A 219 6.93 41.78 34.77
N GLU A 220 6.16 41.81 33.69
CA GLU A 220 6.60 41.84 32.30
C GLU A 220 7.20 43.21 31.92
N ALA A 221 8.29 43.19 31.15
CA ALA A 221 8.79 44.34 30.42
C ALA A 221 8.98 43.97 28.94
N MET A 222 8.39 44.81 28.07
CA MET A 222 8.37 44.69 26.61
C MET A 222 9.76 44.87 25.98
N PRO A 223 9.97 44.26 24.79
CA PRO A 223 10.70 44.93 23.73
C PRO A 223 9.81 45.17 22.49
N VAL A 224 9.99 46.35 21.92
CA VAL A 224 9.32 46.90 20.73
C VAL A 224 9.97 46.33 19.47
N ASN A 225 9.18 45.91 18.46
CA ASN A 225 9.67 45.88 17.07
C ASN A 225 8.50 46.00 16.06
N PRO A 226 8.69 46.64 14.88
CA PRO A 226 7.63 47.24 14.09
C PRO A 226 7.09 46.37 12.94
N ALA A 227 5.81 46.58 12.66
CA ALA A 227 5.07 46.57 11.38
C ALA A 227 5.51 45.66 10.22
N ALA A 228 4.63 44.72 9.85
CA ALA A 228 4.34 44.37 8.45
C ALA A 228 2.88 43.88 8.31
N PRO A 229 2.18 44.13 7.18
CA PRO A 229 0.72 44.08 7.10
C PRO A 229 0.17 42.76 6.53
N TYR A 230 -0.98 42.34 7.06
CA TYR A 230 -1.87 41.33 6.47
C TYR A 230 -2.70 41.94 5.32
N PRO A 231 -3.04 41.17 4.26
CA PRO A 231 -4.21 41.48 3.46
C PRO A 231 -5.43 40.68 3.95
N ALA A 232 -6.51 41.43 4.19
CA ALA A 232 -7.82 40.93 4.55
C ALA A 232 -8.62 40.46 3.33
N ALA A 233 -9.51 39.51 3.56
CA ALA A 233 -10.53 39.04 2.64
C ALA A 233 -11.56 40.14 2.31
N ALA A 234 -11.99 40.20 1.05
CA ALA A 234 -13.19 40.93 0.65
C ALA A 234 -13.86 40.28 -0.57
N ALA A 235 -15.17 40.07 -0.43
CA ALA A 235 -16.16 39.95 -1.49
C ALA A 235 -17.41 40.75 -1.01
N PRO A 236 -18.44 41.03 -1.83
CA PRO A 236 -18.59 40.94 -3.29
C PRO A 236 -19.12 42.26 -3.92
N ALA A 237 -19.10 42.38 -5.26
CA ALA A 237 -19.94 43.35 -5.97
C ALA A 237 -20.28 42.93 -7.41
N ASN A 238 -21.48 43.31 -7.83
CA ASN A 238 -22.28 42.89 -8.98
C ASN A 238 -21.95 43.61 -10.32
N GLN A 239 -22.02 42.85 -11.45
CA GLN A 239 -22.53 43.18 -12.81
C GLN A 239 -21.83 44.28 -13.66
N PRO A 240 -22.03 44.38 -15.02
CA PRO A 240 -22.77 43.55 -15.99
C PRO A 240 -21.99 43.16 -17.30
N VAL A 241 -22.65 42.33 -18.13
CA VAL A 241 -22.31 41.88 -19.50
C VAL A 241 -22.38 42.97 -20.59
N PRO A 242 -21.65 42.82 -21.72
CA PRO A 242 -22.32 42.84 -23.03
C PRO A 242 -21.73 41.92 -24.13
N TYR A 243 -22.50 41.79 -25.22
CA TYR A 243 -22.42 40.83 -26.33
C TYR A 243 -22.38 41.58 -27.71
N TYR A 244 -21.97 40.89 -28.80
CA TYR A 244 -21.93 41.20 -30.28
C TYR A 244 -20.72 42.04 -30.72
N GLY A 245 -20.03 41.82 -31.85
CA GLY A 245 -20.21 40.98 -33.04
C GLY A 245 -19.02 41.12 -34.03
N ALA A 246 -19.06 40.37 -35.14
CA ALA A 246 -17.98 40.16 -36.11
C ALA A 246 -17.75 41.28 -37.15
N ALA A 247 -16.54 41.39 -37.73
CA ALA A 247 -16.27 41.74 -39.15
C ALA A 247 -14.76 41.68 -39.51
N TYR A 248 -14.44 41.07 -40.66
CA TYR A 248 -13.25 41.30 -41.51
C TYR A 248 -13.68 42.26 -42.67
N PRO A 249 -12.82 42.86 -43.55
CA PRO A 249 -11.51 42.36 -44.06
C PRO A 249 -10.41 43.40 -44.50
N GLN A 250 -9.20 42.87 -44.82
CA GLN A 250 -8.20 43.23 -45.89
C GLN A 250 -7.65 44.70 -45.98
N GLN A 251 -6.45 45.08 -46.46
CA GLN A 251 -5.39 44.50 -47.30
C GLN A 251 -4.13 45.43 -47.34
N ASN A 252 -2.92 44.85 -47.52
CA ASN A 252 -1.78 45.32 -48.37
C ASN A 252 -0.96 46.61 -48.01
N ILE A 253 0.37 46.77 -48.19
CA ILE A 253 1.47 45.97 -48.80
C ILE A 253 2.87 46.69 -48.64
N TYR A 254 3.99 45.96 -48.90
CA TYR A 254 5.41 46.35 -49.18
C TYR A 254 6.26 47.15 -48.15
N GLY A 255 7.51 46.83 -47.79
CA GLY A 255 8.48 45.79 -48.17
C GLY A 255 9.87 46.00 -47.51
N GLN A 256 10.81 45.07 -47.79
CA GLN A 256 12.29 45.03 -47.51
C GLN A 256 12.79 44.30 -46.23
N PRO A 257 13.99 43.66 -46.28
CA PRO A 257 14.25 42.35 -45.69
C PRO A 257 15.18 42.42 -44.47
N ALA A 258 14.90 41.63 -43.44
CA ALA A 258 15.76 41.52 -42.27
C ALA A 258 16.31 40.10 -42.13
N ALA A 259 17.62 40.06 -41.90
CA ALA A 259 18.48 38.91 -41.71
C ALA A 259 17.92 37.91 -40.70
N TYR A 260 18.21 36.62 -40.92
CA TYR A 260 17.93 35.53 -39.98
C TYR A 260 18.78 35.66 -38.70
N PRO A 261 18.17 35.70 -37.51
CA PRO A 261 18.80 35.24 -36.28
C PRO A 261 18.20 33.89 -35.87
N ALA A 262 19.05 33.05 -35.29
CA ALA A 262 18.72 31.75 -34.73
C ALA A 262 17.57 31.81 -33.71
N PRO A 263 16.75 30.74 -33.55
CA PRO A 263 15.72 30.71 -32.53
C PRO A 263 16.34 30.75 -31.13
N ALA A 264 15.85 31.72 -30.35
CA ALA A 264 16.13 31.90 -28.95
C ALA A 264 15.73 30.66 -28.13
N ALA A 265 16.60 30.31 -27.18
CA ALA A 265 16.33 29.31 -26.16
C ALA A 265 15.13 29.75 -25.30
N TYR A 266 14.11 28.90 -25.23
CA TYR A 266 13.08 29.03 -24.20
C TYR A 266 13.72 28.72 -22.84
N PRO A 267 13.46 29.53 -21.80
CA PRO A 267 13.90 29.20 -20.46
C PRO A 267 13.14 27.96 -20.00
N TYR A 268 13.89 26.90 -19.70
CA TYR A 268 13.38 25.75 -18.98
C TYR A 268 12.86 26.27 -17.64
N SER A 269 11.54 26.32 -17.47
CA SER A 269 10.93 26.42 -16.16
C SER A 269 11.42 25.23 -15.35
N ALA A 270 12.23 25.54 -14.33
CA ALA A 270 12.80 24.56 -13.42
C ALA A 270 11.69 23.63 -12.92
N ALA A 271 11.87 22.34 -13.19
CA ALA A 271 11.13 21.29 -12.51
C ALA A 271 11.29 21.50 -10.99
N PRO A 272 10.25 21.24 -10.19
CA PRO A 272 10.34 21.40 -8.75
C PRO A 272 11.44 20.46 -8.24
N THR A 273 12.48 21.05 -7.68
CA THR A 273 13.52 20.36 -6.93
C THR A 273 12.86 19.71 -5.72
N HIS A 274 12.48 18.44 -5.84
CA HIS A 274 12.22 17.59 -4.69
C HIS A 274 13.56 17.33 -4.00
N GLN A 275 13.96 18.28 -3.16
CA GLN A 275 15.06 18.14 -2.24
C GLN A 275 14.67 17.12 -1.16
N ARG A 276 15.10 15.87 -1.41
CA ARG A 276 15.60 14.89 -0.44
C ARG A 276 14.66 14.46 0.70
N ALA A 277 14.07 13.29 0.54
CA ALA A 277 13.84 12.36 1.65
C ALA A 277 14.83 11.20 1.49
N LEU A 278 15.87 11.17 2.33
CA LEU A 278 16.68 9.97 2.54
C LEU A 278 15.79 8.97 3.30
N GLY A 279 15.08 8.13 2.56
CA GLY A 279 14.24 7.07 3.09
C GLY A 279 14.64 5.76 2.45
N HIS A 280 15.15 4.83 3.26
CA HIS A 280 15.61 3.49 2.92
C HIS A 280 14.90 2.90 1.69
N THR A 281 15.59 2.87 0.56
CA THR A 281 15.14 2.18 -0.65
C THR A 281 14.94 0.72 -0.28
N VAL A 282 13.69 0.26 -0.23
CA VAL A 282 13.39 -1.16 -0.13
C VAL A 282 13.82 -1.76 -1.45
N ILE A 283 15.03 -2.31 -1.51
CA ILE A 283 15.54 -2.96 -2.71
C ILE A 283 14.66 -4.20 -2.91
N PRO A 284 13.87 -4.30 -4.01
CA PRO A 284 13.10 -5.50 -4.28
C PRO A 284 14.06 -6.70 -4.34
N HIS A 285 13.60 -7.89 -3.92
CA HIS A 285 14.39 -9.12 -4.01
C HIS A 285 14.63 -9.47 -5.49
N LEU A 286 15.69 -8.89 -6.04
CA LEU A 286 16.13 -9.03 -7.41
C LEU A 286 17.10 -10.20 -7.51
N SER A 287 16.90 -11.05 -8.53
CA SER A 287 17.91 -12.06 -8.89
C SER A 287 19.20 -11.38 -9.36
N GLU A 288 20.34 -12.07 -9.28
CA GLU A 288 21.62 -11.51 -9.70
C GLU A 288 21.63 -11.08 -11.18
N ASN A 289 20.91 -11.84 -12.02
CA ASN A 289 20.72 -11.50 -13.43
C ASN A 289 19.86 -10.24 -13.60
N ALA A 290 18.81 -10.06 -12.78
CA ALA A 290 18.00 -8.84 -12.80
C ALA A 290 18.80 -7.61 -12.33
N ARG A 291 19.63 -7.75 -11.29
CA ARG A 291 20.56 -6.70 -10.85
C ARG A 291 21.56 -6.34 -11.95
N THR A 292 22.04 -7.33 -12.68
CA THR A 292 22.98 -7.13 -13.79
C THR A 292 22.33 -6.33 -14.93
N VAL A 293 21.08 -6.63 -15.28
CA VAL A 293 20.32 -5.87 -16.28
C VAL A 293 20.05 -4.43 -15.82
N LEU A 294 19.71 -4.22 -14.54
CA LEU A 294 19.50 -2.86 -13.99
C LEU A 294 20.79 -2.03 -13.98
N ARG A 295 21.92 -2.63 -13.58
CA ARG A 295 23.24 -1.98 -13.62
C ARG A 295 23.62 -1.60 -15.05
N LEU A 296 23.35 -2.48 -16.02
CA LEU A 296 23.61 -2.22 -17.43
C LEU A 296 22.80 -1.00 -17.93
N LEU A 297 21.49 -0.99 -17.68
CA LEU A 297 20.62 0.12 -18.09
C LEU A 297 21.02 1.46 -17.42
N ASN A 298 21.54 1.41 -16.19
CA ASN A 298 21.99 2.59 -15.47
C ASN A 298 23.32 3.14 -16.00
N ASN A 299 24.28 2.26 -16.31
CA ASN A 299 25.61 2.66 -16.77
C ASN A 299 25.60 3.19 -18.21
N GLU A 300 24.77 2.62 -19.08
CA GLU A 300 24.70 2.99 -20.50
C GLU A 300 23.86 4.26 -20.74
N GLY A 301 23.08 4.70 -19.74
CA GLY A 301 22.42 6.01 -19.73
C GLY A 301 21.35 6.22 -20.80
N GLY A 302 20.87 5.15 -21.44
CA GLY A 302 19.93 5.23 -22.55
C GLY A 302 19.02 4.00 -22.71
N PRO A 303 17.97 4.13 -23.53
CA PRO A 303 16.99 3.07 -23.73
C PRO A 303 17.59 1.94 -24.59
N LEU A 304 17.73 0.74 -24.01
CA LEU A 304 18.41 -0.41 -24.66
C LEU A 304 17.42 -1.38 -25.31
N ARG A 305 17.83 -2.04 -26.40
CA ARG A 305 17.04 -3.15 -26.99
C ARG A 305 17.30 -4.43 -26.22
N ILE A 306 16.34 -5.34 -26.33
CA ILE A 306 16.46 -6.71 -25.78
C ILE A 306 17.70 -7.43 -26.34
N THR A 307 18.00 -7.23 -27.63
CA THR A 307 19.20 -7.81 -28.29
C THR A 307 20.49 -7.32 -27.65
N ASP A 308 20.57 -6.03 -27.36
CA ASP A 308 21.76 -5.39 -26.80
C ASP A 308 21.96 -5.90 -25.35
N ILE A 309 20.86 -6.01 -24.60
CA ILE A 309 20.86 -6.57 -23.24
C ILE A 309 21.31 -8.04 -23.25
N THR A 310 20.84 -8.88 -24.18
CA THR A 310 21.28 -10.28 -24.27
C THR A 310 22.75 -10.40 -24.64
N GLU A 311 23.24 -9.57 -25.56
CA GLU A 311 24.62 -9.61 -26.03
C GLU A 311 25.59 -9.15 -24.94
N TRP A 312 25.26 -8.07 -24.22
CA TRP A 312 26.15 -7.45 -23.25
C TRP A 312 26.13 -8.14 -21.87
N THR A 313 25.02 -8.81 -21.51
CA THR A 313 24.94 -9.57 -20.26
C THR A 313 25.29 -11.06 -20.42
N GLY A 314 25.29 -11.59 -21.65
CA GLY A 314 25.45 -13.02 -21.92
C GLY A 314 24.27 -13.89 -21.45
N ILE A 315 23.16 -13.28 -21.04
CA ILE A 315 21.96 -13.98 -20.58
C ILE A 315 21.19 -14.50 -21.80
N ALA A 316 20.74 -15.76 -21.73
CA ALA A 316 19.93 -16.37 -22.80
C ALA A 316 18.69 -15.52 -23.12
N PRO A 317 18.29 -15.36 -24.40
CA PRO A 317 17.19 -14.50 -24.79
C PRO A 317 15.88 -14.78 -24.04
N SER A 318 15.53 -16.05 -23.85
CA SER A 318 14.34 -16.47 -23.11
C SER A 318 14.36 -16.03 -21.65
N SER A 319 15.54 -16.03 -21.01
CA SER A 319 15.73 -15.55 -19.65
C SER A 319 15.70 -14.02 -19.58
N THR A 320 16.28 -13.32 -20.56
CA THR A 320 16.22 -11.87 -20.65
C THR A 320 14.78 -11.37 -20.80
N TYR A 321 13.95 -12.02 -21.62
CA TYR A 321 12.52 -11.70 -21.70
C TYR A 321 11.81 -11.82 -20.34
N LYS A 322 12.07 -12.91 -19.60
CA LYS A 322 11.48 -13.11 -18.26
C LYS A 322 11.94 -12.04 -17.27
N ILE A 323 13.23 -11.71 -17.27
CA ILE A 323 13.79 -10.68 -16.39
C ILE A 323 13.20 -9.31 -16.73
N LEU A 324 13.12 -8.95 -18.01
CA LEU A 324 12.54 -7.67 -18.42
C LEU A 324 11.06 -7.58 -18.07
N SER A 325 10.28 -8.66 -18.25
CA SER A 325 8.89 -8.71 -17.80
C SER A 325 8.79 -8.51 -16.28
N GLN A 326 9.62 -9.21 -15.51
CA GLN A 326 9.65 -9.07 -14.06
C GLN A 326 10.03 -7.64 -13.61
N LEU A 327 11.00 -7.01 -14.28
CA LEU A 327 11.41 -5.64 -13.98
C LEU A 327 10.35 -4.60 -14.41
N GLU A 328 9.61 -4.87 -15.50
CA GLU A 328 8.44 -4.09 -15.92
C GLU A 328 7.31 -4.20 -14.87
N ASP A 329 6.99 -5.42 -14.44
CA ASP A 329 5.95 -5.71 -13.44
C ASP A 329 6.27 -5.07 -12.07
N GLN A 330 7.57 -4.97 -11.74
CA GLN A 330 8.06 -4.28 -10.54
C GLN A 330 8.16 -2.76 -10.72
N GLY A 331 7.84 -2.22 -11.90
CA GLY A 331 7.89 -0.79 -12.19
C GLY A 331 9.30 -0.21 -12.20
N LEU A 332 10.35 -1.04 -12.31
CA LEU A 332 11.75 -0.62 -12.31
C LEU A 332 12.23 -0.22 -13.71
N ILE A 333 11.63 -0.81 -14.75
CA ILE A 333 11.89 -0.42 -16.13
C ILE A 333 10.56 -0.17 -16.84
N ALA A 334 10.60 0.69 -17.84
CA ALA A 334 9.47 0.96 -18.72
C ALA A 334 9.88 0.82 -20.18
N ARG A 335 8.88 0.61 -21.04
CA ARG A 335 9.08 0.69 -22.49
C ARG A 335 9.15 2.16 -22.88
N ASP A 336 10.05 2.48 -23.80
CA ASP A 336 10.16 3.84 -24.32
C ASP A 336 8.86 4.24 -25.05
N LEU A 337 8.45 5.49 -24.85
CA LEU A 337 7.18 6.05 -25.36
C LEU A 337 7.20 6.21 -26.90
N VAL A 338 8.38 6.34 -27.50
CA VAL A 338 8.56 6.52 -28.94
C VAL A 338 8.90 5.19 -29.61
N ASN A 339 9.70 4.34 -28.96
CA ASN A 339 10.07 3.02 -29.46
C ASN A 339 9.85 1.93 -28.40
N THR A 340 8.71 1.25 -28.49
CA THR A 340 8.29 0.19 -27.57
C THR A 340 9.22 -1.04 -27.53
N LYS A 341 10.21 -1.14 -28.43
CA LYS A 341 11.26 -2.18 -28.41
C LYS A 341 12.44 -1.84 -27.50
N LEU A 342 12.51 -0.60 -27.00
CA LEU A 342 13.53 -0.17 -26.08
C LEU A 342 13.03 -0.23 -24.63
N ARG A 343 13.98 -0.34 -23.70
CA ARG A 343 13.73 -0.35 -22.26
C ARG A 343 14.56 0.72 -21.58
N THR A 344 13.92 1.51 -20.73
CA THR A 344 14.56 2.54 -19.92
C THR A 344 14.26 2.31 -18.45
N LEU A 345 15.13 2.80 -17.56
CA LEU A 345 14.85 2.84 -16.13
C LEU A 345 13.75 3.86 -15.86
N THR A 346 12.88 3.53 -14.91
CA THR A 346 11.97 4.48 -14.27
C THR A 346 12.70 5.24 -13.15
N ASP A 347 12.08 6.27 -12.57
CA ASP A 347 12.65 6.98 -11.42
C ASP A 347 12.96 6.05 -10.24
N ILE A 348 12.10 5.06 -10.01
CA ILE A 348 12.28 4.02 -8.99
C ILE A 348 13.40 3.06 -9.41
N GLY A 349 13.43 2.63 -10.67
CA GLY A 349 14.50 1.79 -11.21
C GLY A 349 15.88 2.42 -11.08
N TYR A 350 15.98 3.73 -11.31
CA TYR A 350 17.22 4.49 -11.18
C TYR A 350 17.70 4.53 -9.73
N GLN A 351 16.81 4.78 -8.77
CA GLN A 351 17.14 4.74 -7.34
C GLN A 351 17.62 3.35 -6.90
N VAL A 352 16.94 2.29 -7.37
CA VAL A 352 17.34 0.92 -7.08
C VAL A 352 18.67 0.58 -7.73
N ALA A 353 18.90 0.98 -8.98
CA ALA A 353 20.16 0.73 -9.67
C ALA A 353 21.36 1.46 -9.04
N GLN A 354 21.15 2.67 -8.52
CA GLN A 354 22.18 3.37 -7.73
C GLN A 354 22.47 2.67 -6.40
N ALA A 355 21.45 2.17 -5.70
CA ALA A 355 21.61 1.41 -4.46
C ALA A 355 22.30 0.04 -4.64
N LEU A 356 22.48 -0.43 -5.88
CA LEU A 356 23.21 -1.66 -6.22
C LEU A 356 24.72 -1.43 -6.50
N HIS A 357 25.19 -0.18 -6.49
CA HIS A 357 26.61 0.19 -6.66
C HIS A 357 27.37 0.34 -5.33
N ASP A 358 26.66 0.38 -4.19
CA ASP A 358 27.22 0.39 -2.83
C ASP A 358 27.34 -1.02 -2.23
#